data_AF-A0A529NTD3-F1
#
_entry.id   AF-A0A529NTD3-F1
#
_cell.length_a   1.000
_cell.length_b   1.000
_cell.length_c   1.000
_cell.angle_alpha   90.00
_cell.angle_beta   90.00
_cell.angle_gamma   90.00
#
_symmetry.space_group_name_H-M   'P 1'
#
loop_
_entity.id
_entity.type
_entity.pdbx_description
1 polymer ?
#
loop_
_entity_poly.entity_id
_entity_poly.type
_entity_poly.pdbx_seq_one_letter_code
_entity_poly.pdbx_strand_id
1 'polypeptide(L)'
;YGRITAYREAAGFGIRLDGGTAYSGAVITRFYDPLLEKVTAWAPTPGEAISRMNRALREFRIRGVATNLTFLEAIINHPSFADNSYTTKFIDTTPELFQQVKRQDRATKLLTYLADVSVNGHPETRGRPAPKANAAAPVVPYLNGHIPDGSKQRLDALGPEKFAAWMRAQRQVLVTDTTMRDGHQSLLATRMRTYDIVGIAGT
;
A
#
# COMPACT_ATOMS: atom_id res chain seq x y z
N TYR A 1 -23.27 7.63 8.51
CA TYR A 1 -23.67 7.40 9.91
C TYR A 1 -22.81 6.29 10.49
N GLY A 2 -22.65 6.27 11.81
CA GLY A 2 -21.74 5.35 12.49
C GLY A 2 -20.85 6.08 13.49
N ARG A 3 -19.97 5.33 14.16
CA ARG A 3 -19.04 5.89 15.14
C ARG A 3 -17.72 6.28 14.48
N ILE A 4 -17.27 7.50 14.72
CA ILE A 4 -15.92 7.94 14.35
C ILE A 4 -14.93 7.27 15.31
N THR A 5 -14.06 6.40 14.80
CA THR A 5 -13.07 5.67 15.63
C THR A 5 -11.77 6.43 15.81
N ALA A 6 -11.44 7.32 14.86
CA ALA A 6 -10.36 8.27 14.99
C ALA A 6 -10.68 9.53 14.20
N TYR A 7 -10.39 10.68 14.81
CA TYR A 7 -10.52 12.00 14.22
C TYR A 7 -9.26 12.80 14.50
N ARG A 8 -8.55 13.21 13.44
CA ARG A 8 -7.49 14.23 13.52
C ARG A 8 -7.71 15.25 12.43
N GLU A 9 -7.78 16.49 12.87
CA GLU A 9 -7.90 17.69 12.05
C GLU A 9 -6.56 18.05 11.41
N ALA A 10 -6.62 18.81 10.32
CA ALA A 10 -5.44 19.35 9.66
C ALA A 10 -5.40 20.88 9.83
N ALA A 11 -4.67 21.36 10.84
CA ALA A 11 -4.55 22.78 11.16
C ALA A 11 -3.27 23.41 10.54
N GLY A 12 -2.88 24.59 11.02
CA GLY A 12 -1.66 25.30 10.59
C GLY A 12 -1.96 26.62 9.88
N PHE A 13 -0.90 27.30 9.44
CA PHE A 13 -1.01 28.65 8.89
C PHE A 13 -2.02 28.73 7.73
N GLY A 14 -2.96 29.67 7.86
CA GLY A 14 -4.03 29.94 6.90
C GLY A 14 -5.03 28.81 6.68
N ILE A 15 -5.18 27.90 7.65
CA ILE A 15 -6.33 27.00 7.74
C ILE A 15 -7.21 27.42 8.92
N ARG A 16 -8.50 27.59 8.64
CA ARG A 16 -9.57 27.76 9.62
C ARG A 16 -10.47 26.54 9.59
N LEU A 17 -10.85 26.09 10.77
CA LEU A 17 -11.73 24.95 10.99
C LEU A 17 -12.96 25.42 11.76
N ASP A 18 -14.14 25.17 11.20
CA ASP A 18 -15.42 25.38 11.86
C ASP A 18 -16.16 24.03 11.91
N GLY A 19 -15.86 23.25 12.94
CA GLY A 19 -16.49 21.98 13.24
C GLY A 19 -17.48 22.06 14.40
N GLY A 20 -17.85 20.90 14.96
CA GLY A 20 -18.62 20.82 16.20
C GLY A 20 -19.19 19.42 16.49
N THR A 21 -19.46 18.63 15.45
CA THR A 21 -20.08 17.29 15.58
C THR A 21 -19.07 16.15 15.47
N ALA A 22 -17.89 16.40 14.89
CA ALA A 22 -16.87 15.39 14.65
C ALA A 22 -15.76 15.45 15.70
N TYR A 23 -15.62 14.36 16.45
CA TYR A 23 -14.50 14.11 17.37
C TYR A 23 -14.29 12.61 17.50
N SER A 24 -13.14 12.18 18.05
CA SER A 24 -12.87 10.75 18.27
C SER A 24 -13.91 10.17 19.23
N GLY A 25 -14.66 9.16 18.79
CA GLY A 25 -15.77 8.56 19.53
C GLY A 25 -17.16 9.11 19.19
N ALA A 26 -17.27 10.21 18.44
CA ALA A 26 -18.54 10.79 18.04
C ALA A 26 -19.42 9.81 17.26
N VAL A 27 -20.73 9.86 17.48
CA VAL A 27 -21.72 9.03 16.77
C VAL A 27 -22.49 9.90 15.79
N ILE A 28 -22.24 9.70 14.51
CA ILE A 28 -22.92 10.41 13.43
C ILE A 28 -24.25 9.70 13.16
N THR A 29 -25.36 10.40 13.42
CA THR A 29 -26.72 9.88 13.18
C THR A 29 -27.13 10.07 11.72
N ARG A 30 -28.32 9.57 11.34
CA ARG A 30 -28.90 9.76 10.01
C ARG A 30 -29.96 10.87 9.96
N PHE A 31 -30.23 11.51 11.10
CA PHE A 31 -31.38 12.41 11.26
C PHE A 31 -31.09 13.85 10.82
N TYR A 32 -29.81 14.20 10.66
CA TYR A 32 -29.36 15.54 10.30
C TYR A 32 -28.39 15.47 9.13
N ASP A 33 -28.00 16.65 8.64
CA ASP A 33 -27.03 16.77 7.56
C ASP A 33 -25.71 16.07 7.91
N PRO A 34 -25.04 15.46 6.91
CA PRO A 34 -23.83 14.67 7.12
C PRO A 34 -22.56 15.53 7.28
N LEU A 35 -22.69 16.77 7.78
CA LEU A 35 -21.56 17.67 7.97
C LEU A 35 -20.70 17.22 9.16
N LEU A 36 -19.39 17.08 8.92
CA LEU A 36 -18.40 16.80 9.95
C LEU A 36 -17.68 18.08 10.37
N GLU A 37 -17.11 18.80 9.40
CA GLU A 37 -16.34 20.02 9.62
C GLU A 37 -16.29 20.86 8.35
N LYS A 38 -16.29 22.19 8.50
CA LYS A 38 -16.01 23.12 7.42
C LYS A 38 -14.55 23.55 7.49
N VAL A 39 -13.83 23.39 6.38
CA VAL A 39 -12.43 23.79 6.23
C VAL A 39 -12.37 25.03 5.34
N THR A 40 -11.69 26.06 5.80
CA THR A 40 -11.44 27.29 5.01
C THR A 40 -9.93 27.50 4.91
N ALA A 41 -9.41 27.59 3.69
CA ALA A 41 -8.01 27.89 3.42
C ALA A 41 -7.88 29.32 2.88
N TRP A 42 -6.88 30.04 3.37
CA TRP A 42 -6.54 31.39 2.92
C TRP A 42 -5.07 31.45 2.50
N ALA A 43 -4.76 32.20 1.44
CA ALA A 43 -3.41 32.56 1.04
C ALA A 43 -3.43 33.84 0.17
N PRO A 44 -2.28 34.53 -0.04
CA PRO A 44 -2.20 35.70 -0.90
C PRO A 44 -2.52 35.45 -2.38
N THR A 45 -2.37 34.22 -2.87
CA THR A 45 -2.69 33.84 -4.26
C THR A 45 -3.69 32.68 -4.31
N PRO A 46 -4.55 32.60 -5.34
CA PRO A 46 -5.52 31.52 -5.48
C PRO A 46 -4.84 30.14 -5.60
N GLY A 47 -3.74 30.06 -6.36
CA GLY A 47 -2.97 28.81 -6.50
C GLY A 47 -2.40 28.32 -5.17
N GLU A 48 -1.92 29.21 -4.31
CA GLU A 48 -1.45 28.85 -2.97
C GLU A 48 -2.60 28.44 -2.06
N ALA A 49 -3.77 29.10 -2.14
CA ALA A 49 -4.94 28.73 -1.37
C ALA A 49 -5.45 27.32 -1.75
N ILE A 50 -5.46 26.99 -3.04
CA ILE A 50 -5.76 25.65 -3.55
C ILE A 50 -4.77 24.63 -3.02
N SER A 51 -3.46 24.91 -3.11
CA SER A 51 -2.42 24.01 -2.60
C SER A 51 -2.56 23.76 -1.09
N ARG A 52 -2.87 24.82 -0.33
CA ARG A 52 -3.07 24.75 1.12
C ARG A 52 -4.32 23.94 1.50
N MET A 53 -5.42 24.12 0.75
CA MET A 53 -6.63 23.29 0.90
C MET A 53 -6.32 21.82 0.58
N ASN A 54 -5.63 21.54 -0.53
CA ASN A 54 -5.25 20.19 -0.93
C ASN A 54 -4.38 19.50 0.13
N ARG A 55 -3.41 20.22 0.71
CA ARG A 55 -2.61 19.73 1.85
C ARG A 55 -3.49 19.37 3.03
N ALA A 56 -4.38 20.27 3.46
CA ALA A 56 -5.25 20.05 4.61
C ALA A 56 -6.15 18.83 4.40
N LEU A 57 -6.85 18.73 3.27
CA LEU A 57 -7.73 17.58 2.95
C LEU A 57 -6.98 16.24 2.98
N ARG A 58 -5.73 16.20 2.48
CA ARG A 58 -4.88 15.01 2.50
C ARG A 58 -4.36 14.65 3.89
N GLU A 59 -4.22 15.63 4.78
CA GLU A 59 -3.72 15.46 6.13
C GLU A 59 -4.81 14.97 7.09
N PHE A 60 -6.08 15.31 6.87
CA PHE A 60 -7.21 14.80 7.65
C PHE A 60 -7.14 13.28 7.84
N ARG A 61 -7.38 12.83 9.07
CA ARG A 61 -7.50 11.41 9.42
C ARG A 61 -8.84 11.16 10.08
N ILE A 62 -9.79 10.68 9.29
CA ILE A 62 -11.12 10.29 9.73
C ILE A 62 -11.27 8.78 9.52
N ARG A 63 -11.69 8.07 10.55
CA ARG A 63 -11.89 6.61 10.56
C ARG A 63 -13.25 6.27 11.17
N GLY A 64 -13.82 5.13 10.75
CA GLY A 64 -15.12 4.64 11.22
C GLY A 64 -16.31 5.08 10.37
N VAL A 65 -16.16 6.12 9.54
CA VAL A 65 -17.18 6.57 8.56
C VAL A 65 -16.51 6.93 7.23
N ALA A 66 -17.24 6.77 6.13
CA ALA A 66 -16.82 7.27 4.82
C ALA A 66 -16.96 8.81 4.75
N THR A 67 -16.12 9.46 3.94
CA THR A 67 -16.12 10.91 3.75
C THR A 67 -16.00 11.27 2.27
N ASN A 68 -16.32 12.52 1.92
CA ASN A 68 -16.19 13.07 0.58
C ASN A 68 -14.81 13.71 0.29
N LEU A 69 -13.80 13.49 1.16
CA LEU A 69 -12.49 14.15 1.05
C LEU A 69 -11.83 13.96 -0.32
N THR A 70 -11.85 12.74 -0.88
CA THR A 70 -11.25 12.47 -2.20
C THR A 70 -11.97 13.17 -3.33
N PHE A 71 -13.28 13.40 -3.20
CA PHE A 71 -14.06 14.14 -4.19
C PHE A 71 -13.73 15.65 -4.13
N LEU A 72 -13.61 16.21 -2.92
CA LEU A 72 -13.16 17.59 -2.73
C LEU A 72 -11.73 17.79 -3.25
N GLU A 73 -10.82 16.83 -3.02
CA GLU A 73 -9.48 16.83 -3.60
C GLU A 73 -9.51 16.81 -5.13
N ALA A 74 -10.40 16.02 -5.75
CA ALA A 74 -10.53 15.97 -7.21
C ALA A 74 -10.99 17.32 -7.78
N ILE A 75 -11.98 17.96 -7.14
CA ILE A 75 -12.51 19.28 -7.56
C ILE A 75 -11.41 20.34 -7.55
N ILE A 76 -10.73 20.54 -6.42
CA ILE A 76 -9.79 21.66 -6.28
C ILE A 76 -8.51 21.49 -7.12
N ASN A 77 -8.19 20.26 -7.51
CA ASN A 77 -7.04 19.96 -8.38
C ASN A 77 -7.43 19.87 -9.87
N HIS A 78 -8.72 20.03 -10.21
CA HIS A 78 -9.15 19.99 -11.60
C HIS A 78 -8.71 21.25 -12.34
N PRO A 79 -8.19 21.16 -13.59
CA PRO A 79 -7.75 22.33 -14.35
C PRO A 79 -8.81 23.43 -14.44
N SER A 80 -10.07 23.06 -14.72
CA SER A 80 -11.17 24.04 -14.79
C SER A 80 -11.44 24.78 -13.49
N PHE A 81 -11.13 24.18 -12.32
CA PHE A 81 -11.23 24.87 -11.03
C PHE A 81 -10.05 25.84 -10.84
N ALA A 82 -8.86 25.44 -11.24
CA ALA A 82 -7.63 26.22 -11.07
C ALA A 82 -7.53 27.43 -12.01
N ASP A 83 -8.09 27.35 -13.21
CA ASP A 83 -8.12 28.43 -14.21
C ASP A 83 -9.41 29.27 -14.19
N ASN A 84 -10.31 28.97 -13.24
CA ASN A 84 -11.60 29.64 -13.05
C ASN A 84 -12.57 29.54 -14.25
N SER A 85 -12.40 28.54 -15.14
CA SER A 85 -13.29 28.33 -16.31
C SER A 85 -14.56 27.53 -16.01
N TYR A 86 -14.75 27.09 -14.76
CA TYR A 86 -15.90 26.29 -14.35
C TYR A 86 -17.23 27.06 -14.36
N THR A 87 -18.32 26.32 -14.52
CA THR A 87 -19.70 26.86 -14.45
C THR A 87 -20.49 26.13 -13.36
N THR A 88 -21.75 26.52 -13.15
CA THR A 88 -22.66 25.80 -12.25
C THR A 88 -22.91 24.35 -12.68
N LYS A 89 -22.64 24.00 -13.94
CA LYS A 89 -22.75 22.64 -14.47
C LYS A 89 -21.47 21.82 -14.37
N PHE A 90 -20.35 22.41 -13.92
CA PHE A 90 -19.03 21.79 -13.93
C PHE A 90 -19.04 20.37 -13.39
N ILE A 91 -19.52 20.18 -12.16
CA ILE A 91 -19.53 18.85 -11.52
C ILE A 91 -20.40 17.87 -12.31
N ASP A 92 -21.57 18.30 -12.78
CA ASP A 92 -22.52 17.44 -13.51
C ASP A 92 -21.99 17.01 -14.89
N THR A 93 -21.10 17.80 -15.50
CA THR A 93 -20.56 17.58 -16.85
C THR A 93 -19.13 17.05 -16.87
N THR A 94 -18.54 16.71 -15.71
CA THR A 94 -17.14 16.27 -15.58
C THR A 94 -17.08 14.87 -14.93
N PRO A 95 -17.33 13.78 -15.71
CA PRO A 95 -17.40 12.42 -15.20
C PRO A 95 -16.14 11.92 -14.48
N GLU A 96 -14.97 12.45 -14.85
CA GLU A 96 -13.67 12.11 -14.27
C GLU A 96 -13.57 12.45 -12.77
N LEU A 97 -14.35 13.43 -12.28
CA LEU A 97 -14.42 13.73 -10.83
C LEU A 97 -14.97 12.56 -10.01
N PHE A 98 -15.74 11.66 -10.65
CA PHE A 98 -16.37 10.50 -10.01
C PHE A 98 -15.59 9.21 -10.21
N GLN A 99 -14.48 9.25 -10.97
CA GLN A 99 -13.58 8.11 -11.12
C GLN A 99 -12.80 7.90 -9.80
N GLN A 100 -13.44 7.23 -8.85
CA GLN A 100 -12.87 6.98 -7.54
C GLN A 100 -11.61 6.14 -7.65
N VAL A 101 -10.47 6.72 -7.27
CA VAL A 101 -9.32 5.94 -6.83
C VAL A 101 -9.66 5.43 -5.43
N LYS A 102 -10.01 4.15 -5.30
CA LYS A 102 -10.10 3.51 -3.97
C LYS A 102 -8.76 3.71 -3.26
N ARG A 103 -8.71 4.58 -2.24
CA ARG A 103 -7.55 4.68 -1.37
C ARG A 103 -7.29 3.31 -0.77
N GLN A 104 -6.13 2.73 -1.11
CA GLN A 104 -5.80 1.39 -0.68
C GLN A 104 -5.51 1.38 0.82
N ASP A 105 -6.32 0.66 1.58
CA ASP A 105 -6.17 0.55 3.04
C ASP A 105 -5.21 -0.59 3.44
N ARG A 106 -4.06 -0.68 2.76
CA ARG A 106 -3.08 -1.76 2.99
C ARG A 106 -2.50 -1.70 4.41
N ALA A 107 -2.25 -0.50 4.91
CA ALA A 107 -1.67 -0.29 6.24
C ALA A 107 -2.62 -0.78 7.35
N THR A 108 -3.91 -0.44 7.31
CA THR A 108 -4.85 -0.92 8.33
C THR A 108 -4.99 -2.43 8.25
N LYS A 109 -5.08 -3.03 7.06
CA LYS A 109 -5.12 -4.50 6.92
C LYS A 109 -3.89 -5.18 7.53
N LEU A 110 -2.70 -4.64 7.30
CA LEU A 110 -1.47 -5.16 7.88
C LEU A 110 -1.45 -5.02 9.40
N LEU A 111 -1.86 -3.86 9.93
CA LEU A 111 -1.96 -3.63 11.37
C LEU A 111 -3.00 -4.55 12.02
N THR A 112 -4.14 -4.79 11.36
CA THR A 112 -5.14 -5.75 11.82
C THR A 112 -4.56 -7.15 11.91
N TYR A 113 -3.81 -7.59 10.87
CA TYR A 113 -3.14 -8.89 10.90
C TYR A 113 -2.09 -8.99 12.01
N LEU A 114 -1.26 -7.95 12.19
CA LEU A 114 -0.26 -7.91 13.27
C LEU A 114 -0.91 -7.94 14.65
N ALA A 115 -2.00 -7.19 14.86
CA ALA A 115 -2.75 -7.19 16.11
C ALA A 115 -3.38 -8.56 16.40
N ASP A 116 -4.03 -9.16 15.39
CA ASP A 116 -4.63 -10.48 15.51
C ASP A 116 -3.58 -11.54 15.85
N VAL A 117 -2.47 -11.62 15.10
CA VAL A 117 -1.42 -12.62 15.37
C VAL A 117 -0.69 -12.36 16.70
N SER A 118 -0.58 -11.10 17.15
CA SER A 118 0.08 -10.78 18.43
C SER A 118 -0.76 -11.20 19.64
N VAL A 119 -2.09 -11.02 19.57
CA VAL A 119 -3.02 -11.38 20.67
C VAL A 119 -3.41 -12.86 20.58
N ASN A 120 -3.78 -13.27 19.38
CA ASN A 120 -4.29 -14.58 19.05
C ASN A 120 -3.24 -15.38 18.28
N GLY A 121 -1.97 -15.44 18.69
CA GLY A 121 -0.87 -16.25 18.08
C GLY A 121 -1.19 -17.13 16.85
N HIS A 122 -0.42 -17.02 15.77
CA HIS A 122 -0.69 -17.67 14.48
C HIS A 122 -1.02 -19.18 14.60
N PRO A 123 -2.12 -19.68 13.98
CA PRO A 123 -2.59 -21.07 14.15
C PRO A 123 -1.53 -22.14 13.88
N GLU A 124 -0.70 -21.94 12.85
CA GLU A 124 0.33 -22.91 12.46
C GLU A 124 1.57 -22.95 13.39
N THR A 125 1.74 -21.96 14.27
CA THR A 125 2.94 -21.85 15.12
C THR A 125 2.63 -21.80 16.61
N ARG A 126 1.39 -21.46 16.99
CA ARG A 126 0.97 -21.47 18.39
C ARG A 126 1.15 -22.86 18.99
N GLY A 127 1.83 -22.93 20.13
CA GLY A 127 2.12 -24.20 20.82
C GLY A 127 3.27 -25.02 20.23
N ARG A 128 3.95 -24.54 19.17
CA ARG A 128 5.18 -25.14 18.64
C ARG A 128 6.42 -24.48 19.24
N PRO A 129 7.61 -25.12 19.17
CA PRO A 129 8.86 -24.51 19.61
C PRO A 129 9.11 -23.16 18.94
N ALA A 130 9.38 -22.14 19.75
CA ALA A 130 9.73 -20.81 19.25
C ALA A 130 11.21 -20.74 18.88
N PRO A 131 11.59 -19.91 17.89
CA PRO A 131 12.98 -19.54 17.67
C PRO A 131 13.60 -18.91 18.93
N LYS A 132 14.93 -18.96 19.04
CA LYS A 132 15.65 -18.25 20.12
C LYS A 132 15.35 -16.75 20.05
N ALA A 133 15.11 -16.12 21.20
CA ALA A 133 14.76 -14.70 21.27
C ALA A 133 15.86 -13.77 20.69
N ASN A 134 17.11 -14.23 20.70
CA ASN A 134 18.28 -13.53 20.16
C ASN A 134 18.77 -14.10 18.82
N ALA A 135 17.90 -14.77 18.05
CA ALA A 135 18.26 -15.25 16.73
C ALA A 135 18.71 -14.07 15.84
N ALA A 136 19.86 -14.24 15.17
CA ALA A 136 20.34 -13.24 14.23
C ALA A 136 19.41 -13.16 13.02
N ALA A 137 19.17 -11.94 12.53
CA ALA A 137 18.47 -11.75 11.27
C ALA A 137 19.32 -12.30 10.11
N PRO A 138 18.71 -12.93 9.09
CA PRO A 138 19.43 -13.34 7.89
C PRO A 138 20.10 -12.13 7.23
N VAL A 139 21.39 -12.27 6.90
CA VAL A 139 22.14 -11.24 6.16
C VAL A 139 22.37 -11.75 4.75
N VAL A 140 21.94 -10.95 3.78
CA VAL A 140 22.11 -11.24 2.36
C VAL A 140 23.60 -11.09 1.99
N PRO A 141 24.25 -12.09 1.36
CA PRO A 141 25.64 -11.97 0.91
C PRO A 141 25.82 -10.81 -0.06
N TYR A 142 26.94 -10.11 0.07
CA TYR A 142 27.32 -9.06 -0.88
C TYR A 142 28.01 -9.68 -2.09
N LEU A 143 27.44 -9.50 -3.27
CA LEU A 143 28.03 -9.86 -4.55
C LEU A 143 28.16 -8.60 -5.40
N ASN A 144 29.33 -8.43 -6.03
CA ASN A 144 29.63 -7.29 -6.89
C ASN A 144 30.04 -7.82 -8.27
N GLY A 145 29.50 -7.23 -9.33
CA GLY A 145 29.82 -7.58 -10.71
C GLY A 145 28.60 -7.74 -11.60
N HIS A 146 28.86 -8.10 -12.85
CA HIS A 146 27.84 -8.38 -13.86
C HIS A 146 27.34 -9.81 -13.71
N ILE A 147 26.01 -10.01 -13.76
CA ILE A 147 25.38 -11.33 -13.77
C ILE A 147 25.60 -11.94 -15.16
N PRO A 148 26.39 -13.03 -15.30
CA PRO A 148 26.65 -13.62 -16.61
C PRO A 148 25.41 -14.32 -17.17
N ASP A 149 25.32 -14.40 -18.50
CA ASP A 149 24.26 -15.15 -19.17
C ASP A 149 24.27 -16.62 -18.75
N GLY A 150 23.10 -17.09 -18.31
CA GLY A 150 22.91 -18.43 -17.80
C GLY A 150 22.21 -19.37 -18.78
N SER A 151 21.78 -20.51 -18.24
CA SER A 151 20.98 -21.50 -18.96
C SER A 151 19.64 -20.94 -19.44
N LYS A 152 19.07 -19.95 -18.73
CA LYS A 152 17.82 -19.29 -19.13
C LYS A 152 17.95 -18.56 -20.45
N GLN A 153 18.96 -17.69 -20.62
CA GLN A 153 19.21 -16.96 -21.88
C GLN A 153 19.48 -17.94 -23.02
N ARG A 154 20.22 -19.02 -22.74
CA ARG A 154 20.47 -20.08 -23.72
C ARG A 154 19.20 -20.80 -24.16
N LEU A 155 18.30 -21.10 -23.22
CA LEU A 155 17.01 -21.72 -23.52
C LEU A 155 16.16 -20.80 -24.42
N ASP A 156 16.11 -19.50 -24.12
CA ASP A 156 15.37 -18.52 -24.92
C ASP A 156 15.89 -18.45 -26.37
N ALA A 157 17.20 -18.51 -26.55
CA ALA A 157 17.82 -18.42 -27.87
C ALA A 157 17.70 -19.71 -28.69
N LEU A 158 17.84 -20.88 -28.06
CA LEU A 158 17.91 -22.17 -28.76
C LEU A 158 16.53 -22.83 -28.93
N GLY A 159 15.58 -22.53 -28.06
CA GLY A 159 14.36 -23.33 -27.89
C GLY A 159 14.63 -24.66 -27.17
N PRO A 160 13.57 -25.34 -26.70
CA PRO A 160 13.69 -26.48 -25.79
C PRO A 160 14.41 -27.69 -26.40
N GLU A 161 14.18 -28.00 -27.67
CA GLU A 161 14.77 -29.19 -28.32
C GLU A 161 16.29 -29.07 -28.45
N LYS A 162 16.77 -27.94 -28.98
CA LYS A 162 18.21 -27.68 -29.14
C LYS A 162 18.89 -27.47 -27.79
N PHE A 163 18.18 -26.92 -26.80
CA PHE A 163 18.68 -26.82 -25.43
C PHE A 163 18.90 -28.21 -24.81
N ALA A 164 17.97 -29.16 -24.98
CA ALA A 164 18.13 -30.53 -24.50
C ALA A 164 19.32 -31.24 -25.18
N ALA A 165 19.51 -31.04 -26.49
CA ALA A 165 20.68 -31.54 -27.20
C ALA A 165 21.99 -30.95 -26.65
N TRP A 166 22.00 -29.64 -26.35
CA TRP A 166 23.13 -28.97 -25.69
C TRP A 166 23.43 -29.57 -24.32
N MET A 167 22.41 -29.81 -23.48
CA MET A 167 22.58 -30.44 -22.17
C MET A 167 23.21 -31.83 -22.31
N ARG A 168 22.74 -32.64 -23.26
CA ARG A 168 23.28 -33.99 -23.50
C ARG A 168 24.74 -33.97 -23.96
N ALA A 169 25.16 -32.91 -24.64
CA ALA A 169 26.54 -32.72 -25.09
C ALA A 169 27.48 -32.14 -24.01
N GLN A 170 26.96 -31.70 -22.85
CA GLN A 170 27.79 -31.15 -21.79
C GLN A 170 28.69 -32.23 -21.18
N ARG A 171 29.99 -31.91 -21.04
CA ARG A 171 30.95 -32.75 -20.32
C ARG A 171 30.91 -32.56 -18.81
N GLN A 172 30.49 -31.37 -18.36
CA GLN A 172 30.32 -31.04 -16.96
C GLN A 172 28.95 -31.48 -16.45
N VAL A 173 28.87 -31.88 -15.18
CA VAL A 173 27.60 -32.18 -14.53
C VAL A 173 26.78 -30.90 -14.40
N LEU A 174 25.50 -30.98 -14.74
CA LEU A 174 24.54 -29.90 -14.53
C LEU A 174 23.84 -30.10 -13.19
N VAL A 175 23.67 -29.01 -12.44
CA VAL A 175 23.08 -29.02 -11.10
C VAL A 175 21.77 -28.24 -11.12
N THR A 176 20.76 -28.75 -10.41
CA THR A 176 19.52 -28.04 -10.11
C THR A 176 19.42 -27.86 -8.60
N ASP A 177 19.39 -26.61 -8.14
CA ASP A 177 19.19 -26.30 -6.73
C ASP A 177 17.72 -26.51 -6.34
N THR A 178 17.48 -27.32 -5.31
CA THR A 178 16.13 -27.64 -4.81
C THR A 178 15.79 -26.97 -3.48
N THR A 179 16.67 -26.12 -2.95
CA THR A 179 16.53 -25.43 -1.65
C THR A 179 15.21 -24.69 -1.55
N MET A 180 14.81 -23.99 -2.62
CA MET A 180 13.60 -23.18 -2.67
C MET A 180 12.29 -23.98 -2.88
N ARG A 181 12.36 -25.31 -3.04
CA ARG A 181 11.17 -26.17 -3.19
C ARG A 181 11.25 -27.46 -2.39
N ASP A 182 12.03 -28.44 -2.85
CA ASP A 182 12.03 -29.79 -2.25
C ASP A 182 12.70 -29.82 -0.87
N GLY A 183 13.70 -28.97 -0.67
CA GLY A 183 14.41 -28.86 0.61
C GLY A 183 13.46 -28.51 1.75
N HIS A 184 12.72 -27.41 1.64
CA HIS A 184 11.77 -27.00 2.68
C HIS A 184 10.47 -27.82 2.68
N GLN A 185 10.11 -28.47 1.57
CA GLN A 185 9.03 -29.47 1.58
C GLN A 185 9.39 -30.67 2.48
N SER A 186 10.62 -31.16 2.37
CA SER A 186 11.11 -32.31 3.14
C SER A 186 11.36 -31.99 4.61
N LEU A 187 11.88 -30.80 4.90
CA LEU A 187 12.38 -30.45 6.24
C LEU A 187 11.49 -29.48 7.02
N LEU A 188 10.67 -28.67 6.33
CA LEU A 188 9.94 -27.56 6.93
C LEU A 188 8.44 -27.57 6.56
N ALA A 189 7.90 -28.73 6.13
CA ALA A 189 6.50 -28.89 5.75
C ALA A 189 6.00 -27.82 4.75
N THR A 190 6.88 -27.44 3.83
CA THR A 190 6.60 -26.45 2.79
C THR A 190 6.28 -25.05 3.35
N ARG A 191 6.85 -24.68 4.51
CA ARG A 191 6.56 -23.41 5.21
C ARG A 191 7.59 -22.30 4.97
N MET A 192 8.57 -22.49 4.08
CA MET A 192 9.46 -21.40 3.67
C MET A 192 8.65 -20.30 2.98
N ARG A 193 8.88 -19.03 3.34
CA ARG A 193 8.07 -17.91 2.86
C ARG A 193 8.76 -17.18 1.72
N THR A 194 7.95 -16.52 0.88
CA THR A 194 8.43 -15.67 -0.22
C THR A 194 9.41 -14.59 0.26
N TYR A 195 9.22 -14.06 1.46
CA TYR A 195 10.11 -13.05 2.06
C TYR A 195 11.57 -13.54 2.10
N ASP A 196 11.77 -14.78 2.55
CA ASP A 196 13.11 -15.37 2.69
C ASP A 196 13.68 -15.81 1.33
N ILE A 197 12.84 -16.39 0.47
CA ILE A 197 13.24 -16.88 -0.87
C ILE A 197 13.67 -15.73 -1.78
N VAL A 198 12.86 -14.68 -1.88
CA VAL A 198 13.16 -13.54 -2.77
C VAL A 198 14.34 -12.73 -2.23
N GLY A 199 14.53 -12.69 -0.91
CA GLY A 199 15.65 -11.98 -0.28
C GLY A 199 17.03 -12.46 -0.73
N ILE A 200 17.14 -13.71 -1.20
CA ILE A 200 18.40 -14.30 -1.69
C ILE A 200 18.41 -14.54 -3.21
N ALA A 201 17.29 -14.37 -3.91
CA ALA A 201 17.21 -14.73 -5.34
C ALA A 201 17.99 -13.80 -6.28
N GLY A 202 18.27 -12.56 -5.83
CA GLY A 202 18.94 -11.52 -6.63
C GLY A 202 20.39 -11.28 -6.26
N THR A 203 20.97 -12.11 -5.38
CA THR A 203 22.41 -12.10 -5.11
C THR A 203 23.16 -12.84 -6.21
#